data_AF-A0A963R1R7-F1
#
_entry.id   AF-A0A963R1R7-F1
#
_cell.length_a   1.000
_cell.length_b   1.000
_cell.length_c   1.000
_cell.angle_alpha   90.00
_cell.angle_beta   90.00
_cell.angle_gamma   90.00
#
_symmetry.space_group_name_H-M   'P 1'
#
loop_
_entity.id
_entity.type
_entity.pdbx_description
1 polymer ?
#
loop_
_entity_poly.entity_id
_entity_poly.type
_entity_poly.pdbx_seq_one_letter_code
_entity_poly.pdbx_strand_id
1 'polypeptide(L)'
;MPRIFDFTHAILRRPGASAVKGLRAGGGPDPTFAGVAAEHAAYARALEAAGLELTVLDPLEDFPDALFVEDPALVFTAGSVLLNPGAPSRAG
;
A
#
# COMPACT_ATOMS: atom_id res chain seq x y z
N MET A 1 -11.62 -21.71 16.27
CA MET A 1 -12.00 -20.33 15.89
C MET A 1 -10.75 -19.64 15.38
N PRO A 2 -10.79 -18.95 14.24
CA PRO A 2 -9.67 -18.15 13.77
C PRO A 2 -9.33 -17.07 14.80
N ARG A 3 -8.03 -16.83 15.01
CA ARG A 3 -7.51 -15.80 15.92
C ARG A 3 -7.67 -14.44 15.26
N ILE A 4 -7.67 -13.38 16.07
CA ILE A 4 -7.83 -12.00 15.57
C ILE A 4 -6.73 -11.56 14.59
N PHE A 5 -5.63 -12.32 14.51
CA PHE A 5 -4.47 -12.07 13.65
C PHE A 5 -4.28 -13.15 12.58
N ASP A 6 -5.28 -14.03 12.39
CA ASP A 6 -5.30 -14.95 11.24
C ASP A 6 -5.84 -14.19 10.02
N PHE A 7 -4.96 -13.47 9.34
CA PHE A 7 -5.31 -12.72 8.13
C PHE A 7 -5.54 -13.66 6.94
N THR A 8 -6.56 -13.36 6.13
CA THR A 8 -6.94 -14.13 4.93
C THR A 8 -6.87 -13.31 3.65
N HIS A 9 -6.85 -11.99 3.76
CA HIS A 9 -6.85 -11.07 2.62
C HIS A 9 -5.82 -9.96 2.84
N ALA A 10 -5.31 -9.42 1.74
CA ALA A 10 -4.57 -8.16 1.76
C ALA A 10 -5.02 -7.27 0.60
N ILE A 11 -5.06 -5.96 0.88
CA ILE A 11 -5.31 -4.93 -0.14
C ILE A 11 -3.95 -4.32 -0.46
N LEU A 12 -3.63 -4.22 -1.74
CA LEU A 12 -2.45 -3.54 -2.24
C LEU A 12 -2.89 -2.52 -3.29
N ARG A 13 -2.08 -1.51 -3.55
CA ARG A 13 -2.22 -0.65 -4.73
C ARG A 13 -0.93 -0.66 -5.51
N ARG A 14 -1.02 -0.93 -6.82
CA ARG A 14 0.13 -0.87 -7.71
C ARG A 14 0.81 0.51 -7.63
N PRO A 15 2.14 0.58 -7.61
CA PRO A 15 2.83 1.86 -7.66
C PRO A 15 2.55 2.55 -8.99
N GLY A 16 2.22 3.84 -8.93
CA GLY A 16 2.21 4.72 -10.10
C GLY A 16 3.63 5.15 -10.49
N ALA A 17 3.81 5.66 -11.70
CA ALA A 17 5.08 6.27 -12.12
C ALA A 17 5.45 7.47 -11.23
N SER A 18 4.43 8.16 -10.70
CA SER A 18 4.53 9.24 -9.72
C SER A 18 5.13 8.82 -8.37
N ALA A 19 5.19 7.52 -8.03
CA ALA A 19 5.66 7.06 -6.72
C ALA A 19 7.08 7.50 -6.36
N VAL A 20 7.92 7.75 -7.37
CA VAL A 20 9.28 8.29 -7.17
C VAL A 20 9.30 9.71 -6.59
N LYS A 21 8.15 10.39 -6.58
CA LYS A 21 7.93 11.74 -6.03
C LYS A 21 7.18 11.73 -4.69
N GLY A 22 7.03 10.58 -4.06
CA GLY A 22 6.36 10.42 -2.76
C GLY A 22 7.04 11.21 -1.63
N LEU A 23 6.30 11.42 -0.55
CA LEU A 23 6.80 12.11 0.64
C LEU A 23 7.94 11.32 1.30
N ARG A 24 8.99 12.01 1.71
CA ARG A 24 10.19 11.42 2.34
C ARG A 24 10.65 12.26 3.51
N ALA A 25 11.01 11.59 4.61
CA ALA A 25 11.59 12.24 5.80
C ALA A 25 13.11 12.46 5.72
N GLY A 26 13.78 11.95 4.66
CA GLY A 26 15.21 12.16 4.38
C GLY A 26 15.94 10.92 3.83
N GLY A 27 17.21 11.11 3.42
CA GLY A 27 18.23 10.06 3.19
C GLY A 27 18.21 9.32 1.84
N GLY A 28 19.28 9.44 1.05
CA GLY A 28 19.55 8.63 -0.15
C GLY A 28 18.99 9.16 -1.47
N PRO A 29 19.43 8.61 -2.62
CA PRO A 29 18.90 8.95 -3.93
C PRO A 29 17.41 8.58 -4.03
N ASP A 30 16.70 9.23 -4.95
CA ASP A 30 15.31 8.88 -5.24
C ASP A 30 15.21 7.43 -5.74
N PRO A 31 14.12 6.71 -5.39
CA PRO A 31 13.92 5.37 -5.90
C PRO A 31 13.65 5.43 -7.41
N THR A 32 14.02 4.37 -8.12
CA THR A 32 13.59 4.21 -9.51
C THR A 32 12.21 3.55 -9.55
N PHE A 33 11.35 3.97 -10.47
CA PHE A 33 10.05 3.33 -10.65
C PHE A 33 10.18 1.82 -10.89
N ALA A 34 11.14 1.41 -11.71
CA ALA A 34 11.41 0.00 -11.98
C ALA A 34 11.77 -0.78 -10.69
N GLY A 35 12.56 -0.19 -9.80
CA GLY A 35 12.89 -0.78 -8.49
C GLY A 35 11.65 -0.93 -7.61
N VAL A 36 10.88 0.14 -7.45
CA VAL A 36 9.64 0.13 -6.65
C VAL A 36 8.65 -0.90 -7.19
N ALA A 37 8.46 -0.96 -8.50
CA ALA A 37 7.56 -1.93 -9.14
C ALA A 37 8.03 -3.37 -8.94
N ALA A 38 9.34 -3.64 -9.04
CA ALA A 38 9.90 -4.96 -8.83
C ALA A 38 9.77 -5.42 -7.38
N GLU A 39 10.06 -4.55 -6.41
CA GLU A 39 9.90 -4.84 -4.99
C GLU A 39 8.43 -5.02 -4.60
N HIS A 40 7.53 -4.18 -5.09
CA HIS A 40 6.09 -4.33 -4.88
C HIS A 40 5.58 -5.68 -5.44
N ALA A 41 6.04 -6.08 -6.63
CA ALA A 41 5.68 -7.38 -7.20
C ALA A 41 6.23 -8.55 -6.35
N ALA A 42 7.43 -8.41 -5.78
CA ALA A 42 7.99 -9.40 -4.87
C ALA A 42 7.19 -9.48 -3.55
N TYR A 43 6.77 -8.33 -3.03
CA TYR A 43 5.92 -8.24 -1.84
C TYR A 43 4.56 -8.93 -2.06
N ALA A 44 3.89 -8.66 -3.18
CA ALA A 44 2.63 -9.32 -3.53
C ALA A 44 2.80 -10.85 -3.57
N ARG A 45 3.83 -11.37 -4.25
CA ARG A 45 4.12 -12.81 -4.28
C ARG A 45 4.36 -13.40 -2.89
N ALA A 46 5.03 -12.66 -2.01
CA ALA A 46 5.26 -13.11 -0.63
C ALA A 46 3.95 -13.24 0.16
N LEU A 47 3.01 -12.31 -0.04
CA LEU A 47 1.68 -12.38 0.59
C LEU A 47 0.83 -13.53 0.04
N GLU A 48 0.83 -13.74 -1.28
CA GLU A 48 0.18 -14.90 -1.90
C GLU A 48 0.77 -16.22 -1.37
N ALA A 49 2.11 -16.31 -1.27
CA ALA A 49 2.79 -17.48 -0.70
C ALA A 49 2.48 -17.70 0.79
N ALA A 50 2.12 -16.64 1.51
CA ALA A 50 1.61 -16.72 2.88
C ALA A 50 0.14 -17.16 2.95
N GLY A 51 -0.53 -17.38 1.82
CA GLY A 51 -1.91 -17.86 1.73
C GLY A 51 -2.97 -16.77 1.73
N LEU A 52 -2.59 -15.51 1.49
CA LEU A 52 -3.51 -14.37 1.45
C LEU A 52 -4.14 -14.22 0.06
N GLU A 53 -5.45 -13.94 0.02
CA GLU A 53 -6.12 -13.47 -1.18
C GLU A 53 -5.85 -11.97 -1.40
N LEU A 54 -5.33 -11.60 -2.56
CA LEU A 54 -4.94 -10.22 -2.84
C LEU A 54 -6.00 -9.47 -3.63
N THR A 55 -6.43 -8.33 -3.09
CA THR A 55 -7.09 -7.28 -3.87
C THR A 55 -6.05 -6.25 -4.30
N VAL A 56 -5.70 -6.23 -5.59
CA VAL A 56 -4.69 -5.30 -6.12
C VAL A 56 -5.38 -4.19 -6.91
N LEU A 57 -5.33 -2.98 -6.36
CA LEU A 57 -5.90 -1.77 -6.96
C LEU A 57 -4.96 -1.15 -8.00
N ASP A 58 -5.55 -0.47 -8.98
CA ASP A 58 -4.81 0.28 -10.01
C ASP A 58 -4.06 1.48 -9.43
N PRO A 59 -2.97 1.93 -10.07
CA PRO A 59 -2.23 3.11 -9.60
C PRO A 59 -3.09 4.37 -9.67
N LEU A 60 -2.78 5.35 -8.81
CA LEU A 60 -3.36 6.70 -8.85
C LEU A 60 -2.23 7.71 -9.05
N GLU A 61 -2.06 8.19 -10.28
CA GLU A 61 -0.91 9.04 -10.62
C GLU A 61 -0.94 10.43 -9.94
N ASP A 62 -2.12 10.90 -9.56
CA ASP A 62 -2.28 12.16 -8.83
C ASP A 62 -1.89 12.04 -7.35
N PHE A 63 -1.64 10.82 -6.87
CA PHE A 63 -1.31 10.52 -5.47
C PHE A 63 -0.01 9.67 -5.39
N PRO A 64 1.17 10.30 -5.40
CA PRO A 64 2.47 9.61 -5.36
C PRO A 64 2.61 8.56 -4.24
N ASP A 65 1.98 8.80 -3.09
CA ASP A 65 2.03 7.93 -1.91
C ASP A 65 0.89 6.90 -1.85
N ALA A 66 0.05 6.78 -2.90
CA ALA A 66 -1.14 5.93 -2.87
C ALA A 66 -0.85 4.42 -2.77
N LEU A 67 0.39 3.99 -3.02
CA LEU A 67 0.81 2.60 -2.79
C LEU A 67 0.73 2.22 -1.31
N PHE A 68 0.86 3.19 -0.40
CA PHE A 68 0.77 3.01 1.04
C PHE A 68 -0.69 3.01 1.49
N VAL A 69 -1.38 1.91 1.23
CA VAL A 69 -2.81 1.71 1.55
C VAL A 69 -3.11 1.50 3.04
N GLU A 70 -2.09 1.44 3.89
CA GLU A 70 -2.24 1.36 5.36
C GLU A 70 -2.76 2.68 5.96
N ASP A 71 -2.30 3.82 5.45
CA ASP A 71 -2.65 5.13 6.01
C ASP A 71 -4.12 5.56 5.85
N PRO A 72 -4.83 5.28 4.73
CA PRO A 72 -6.22 5.71 4.58
C PRO A 72 -7.25 4.85 5.33
N ALA A 73 -6.90 3.65 5.81
CA ALA A 73 -7.90 2.76 6.42
C ALA A 73 -7.34 1.83 7.50
N LEU A 74 -8.07 1.70 8.60
CA LEU A 74 -7.88 0.64 9.59
C LEU A 74 -9.00 -0.38 9.48
N VAL A 75 -8.64 -1.66 9.33
CA VAL A 75 -9.59 -2.76 9.15
C VAL A 75 -9.56 -3.68 10.37
N PHE A 76 -10.73 -3.94 10.94
CA PHE A 76 -10.97 -4.83 12.06
C PHE A 76 -11.93 -5.94 11.65
N THR A 77 -12.04 -6.99 12.47
CA THR A 77 -12.99 -8.09 12.22
C THR A 77 -14.46 -7.64 12.19
N ALA A 78 -14.78 -6.56 12.89
CA ALA A 78 -16.14 -6.02 12.98
C ALA A 78 -16.44 -4.86 12.01
N GLY A 79 -15.47 -4.44 11.19
CA GLY A 79 -15.64 -3.33 10.26
C GLY A 79 -14.36 -2.54 9.99
N SER A 80 -14.48 -1.41 9.30
CA SER A 80 -13.35 -0.57 8.91
C SER A 80 -13.58 0.90 9.27
N VAL A 81 -12.49 1.61 9.56
CA VAL A 81 -12.47 3.05 9.77
C VAL A 81 -11.68 3.68 8.63
N LEU A 82 -12.31 4.57 7.86
CA LEU A 82 -11.61 5.44 6.93
C LEU A 82 -10.94 6.56 7.72
N LEU A 83 -9.64 6.69 7.53
CA LEU A 83 -8.83 7.70 8.18
C LEU A 83 -8.81 8.97 7.33
N ASN A 84 -8.41 10.07 7.96
CA ASN A 84 -8.19 11.35 7.28
C ASN A 84 -6.68 11.65 7.33
N PRO A 85 -5.93 11.42 6.23
CA PRO A 85 -4.48 11.60 6.21
C PRO A 85 -4.05 13.01 6.60
N GLY A 86 -3.03 13.12 7.47
CA GLY A 86 -2.52 14.43 7.92
C GLY A 86 -1.73 15.20 6.86
N ALA A 87 -1.20 14.50 5.84
CA ALA A 87 -0.54 15.13 4.71
C ALA A 87 -1.57 15.52 3.65
N PRO A 88 -1.70 16.81 3.27
CA PRO A 88 -2.71 17.24 2.30
C PRO A 88 -2.63 16.56 0.94
N SER A 89 -1.42 16.19 0.49
CA SER A 89 -1.20 15.45 -0.77
C SER A 89 -1.77 14.02 -0.75
N ARG A 90 -2.26 13.54 0.39
CA ARG A 90 -2.78 12.18 0.59
C ARG A 90 -4.28 12.15 0.90
N ALA A 91 -4.95 13.30 1.01
CA ALA A 91 -6.35 13.42 1.46
C ALA A 91 -7.40 13.07 0.38
N GLY A 92 -7.13 12.06 -0.44
CA GLY A 92 -8.01 11.59 -1.53
C GLY A 92 -8.93 10.44 -1.15
#